data_AF-A0A6N7AE75-F1
#
_entry.id   AF-A0A6N7AE75-F1
#
_cell.length_a   1.000
_cell.length_b   1.000
_cell.length_c   1.000
_cell.angle_alpha   90.00
_cell.angle_beta   90.00
_cell.angle_gamma   90.00
#
_symmetry.space_group_name_H-M   'P 1'
#
loop_
_entity.id
_entity.type
_entity.pdbx_description
1 polymer ?
#
loop_
_entity_poly.entity_id
_entity_poly.type
_entity_poly.pdbx_seq_one_letter_code
_entity_poly.pdbx_strand_id
1 'polypeptide(L)'
;MFMRDSCFCFMVALAVGCLTAGGVSATDPDPTFPQQAALPVMAQPAVVENRGDTTEAMLPAQVVADLHTRLIDVMQRAHSLGWQGRYEHLQPVLTRAYSFADMARIAAGSHWKTFTEEQKASVVEAFSRMSVAT
;
A
#
# COMPACT_ATOMS: atom_id res chain seq x y z
N MET A 1 -20.70 8.28 32.16
CA MET A 1 -20.81 7.55 30.88
C MET A 1 -19.62 7.93 30.02
N PHE A 2 -18.44 7.43 30.40
CA PHE A 2 -17.13 7.80 29.86
C PHE A 2 -16.24 6.56 30.04
N MET A 3 -16.46 5.53 29.23
CA MET A 3 -15.85 4.21 29.43
C MET A 3 -15.68 3.45 28.11
N ARG A 4 -15.08 4.11 27.10
CA ARG A 4 -14.63 3.42 25.88
C ARG A 4 -13.49 4.11 25.11
N ASP A 5 -12.62 4.86 25.79
CA ASP A 5 -11.41 5.45 25.17
C ASP A 5 -10.09 5.06 25.88
N SER A 6 -10.16 4.36 27.02
CA SER A 6 -8.98 4.06 27.85
C SER A 6 -8.17 2.82 27.42
N CYS A 7 -8.57 2.08 26.38
CA CYS A 7 -7.82 0.92 25.91
C CYS A 7 -6.93 1.21 24.68
N PHE A 8 -7.16 2.30 23.94
CA PHE A 8 -6.40 2.59 22.72
C PHE A 8 -5.13 3.42 22.98
N CYS A 9 -5.03 4.10 24.13
CA CYS A 9 -3.85 4.90 24.47
C CYS A 9 -2.67 4.11 25.09
N PHE A 10 -2.86 2.86 25.55
CA PHE A 10 -1.80 2.16 26.31
C PHE A 10 -0.83 1.34 25.45
N MET A 11 -1.09 1.16 24.15
CA MET A 11 -0.26 0.26 23.31
C MET A 11 0.86 0.96 22.53
N VAL A 12 0.95 2.29 22.56
CA VAL A 12 1.95 3.07 21.79
C VAL A 12 3.17 3.51 22.64
N ALA A 13 3.17 3.27 23.95
CA ALA A 13 4.12 3.91 24.88
C ALA A 13 5.29 3.04 25.38
N LEU A 14 5.61 1.88 24.78
CA LEU A 14 6.61 0.98 25.38
C LEU A 14 7.51 0.30 24.34
N ALA A 15 8.33 1.08 23.62
CA ALA A 15 9.49 0.55 22.88
C ALA A 15 10.54 1.60 22.47
N VAL A 16 10.62 2.77 23.12
CA VAL A 16 11.66 3.78 22.82
C VAL A 16 12.38 4.17 24.10
N GLY A 17 13.30 3.31 24.50
CA GLY A 17 14.08 3.50 25.72
C GLY A 17 15.20 2.49 25.82
N CYS A 18 16.17 2.57 24.92
CA CYS A 18 17.51 2.02 25.14
C CYS A 18 18.53 2.66 24.19
N LEU A 19 19.61 3.22 24.79
CA LEU A 19 20.96 3.36 24.23
C LEU A 19 21.12 4.30 23.01
N THR A 20 21.99 5.30 22.95
CA THR A 20 23.24 5.60 23.66
C THR A 20 23.55 7.09 23.50
N ALA A 21 24.21 7.66 24.52
CA ALA A 21 25.02 8.85 24.36
C ALA A 21 26.23 8.54 23.44
N GLY A 22 26.44 9.38 22.43
CA GLY A 22 27.60 9.31 21.54
C GLY A 22 27.56 10.48 20.57
N GLY A 23 28.20 11.58 20.93
CA GLY A 23 28.40 12.70 20.01
C GLY A 23 29.35 12.30 18.88
N VAL A 24 29.00 12.67 17.65
CA VAL A 24 29.95 12.75 16.54
C VAL A 24 29.70 14.07 15.80
N SER A 25 30.62 15.00 16.00
CA SER A 25 30.75 16.20 15.19
C SER A 25 31.30 15.83 13.83
N ALA A 26 30.79 16.51 12.81
CA ALA A 26 31.44 16.98 11.60
C ALA A 26 32.29 15.99 10.76
N THR A 27 32.00 16.05 9.46
CA THR A 27 32.79 15.57 8.31
C THR A 27 32.77 14.07 8.06
N ASP A 28 31.86 13.63 7.19
CA ASP A 28 32.13 12.55 6.23
C ASP A 28 31.25 12.75 4.97
N PRO A 29 31.83 12.80 3.76
CA PRO A 29 31.10 12.73 2.51
C PRO A 29 30.88 11.26 2.07
N ASP A 30 29.75 11.05 1.41
CA ASP A 30 29.33 9.88 0.60
C ASP A 30 28.52 8.76 1.29
N PRO A 31 27.20 8.66 1.05
CA PRO A 31 26.49 7.41 1.20
C PRO A 31 26.61 6.60 -0.11
N THR A 32 27.74 5.94 -0.32
CA THR A 32 27.75 4.72 -1.13
C THR A 32 26.81 3.73 -0.43
N PHE A 33 25.59 3.59 -0.94
CA PHE A 33 24.67 2.56 -0.49
C PHE A 33 25.37 1.21 -0.65
N PRO A 34 25.56 0.44 0.43
CA PRO A 34 26.10 -0.90 0.29
C PRO A 34 25.12 -1.71 -0.54
N GLN A 35 25.52 -2.05 -1.77
CA GLN A 35 24.85 -2.99 -2.64
C GLN A 35 24.68 -4.28 -1.86
N GLN A 36 23.47 -4.50 -1.32
CA GLN A 36 23.12 -5.75 -0.67
C GLN A 36 23.45 -6.88 -1.65
N ALA A 37 24.36 -7.75 -1.21
CA ALA A 37 24.68 -8.98 -1.91
C ALA A 37 23.36 -9.69 -2.21
N ALA A 38 23.11 -9.89 -3.51
CA ALA A 38 21.98 -10.65 -4.01
C ALA A 38 22.02 -12.04 -3.38
N LEU A 39 21.23 -12.26 -2.33
CA LEU A 39 20.84 -13.60 -1.96
C LEU A 39 20.09 -14.18 -3.18
N PRO A 40 20.41 -15.40 -3.62
CA PRO A 40 19.64 -16.03 -4.67
C PRO A 40 18.23 -16.25 -4.13
N VAL A 41 17.29 -15.39 -4.53
CA VAL A 41 15.87 -15.70 -4.44
C VAL A 41 15.67 -16.86 -5.40
N MET A 42 15.80 -18.07 -4.86
CA MET A 42 15.39 -19.28 -5.55
C MET A 42 13.95 -19.06 -5.96
N ALA A 43 13.75 -18.94 -7.28
CA ALA A 43 12.47 -18.79 -7.92
C ALA A 43 11.56 -19.94 -7.46
N GLN A 44 10.65 -19.64 -6.53
CA GLN A 44 9.50 -20.50 -6.32
C GLN A 44 8.61 -20.28 -7.55
N PRO A 45 8.35 -21.32 -8.37
CA PRO A 45 7.34 -21.19 -9.40
C PRO A 45 6.00 -21.11 -8.66
N ALA A 46 5.43 -19.91 -8.59
CA ALA A 46 4.02 -19.78 -8.30
C ALA A 46 3.28 -20.47 -9.46
N VAL A 47 2.88 -21.72 -9.26
CA VAL A 47 1.98 -22.42 -10.17
C VAL A 47 0.62 -21.74 -10.04
N VAL A 48 0.41 -20.72 -10.87
CA VAL A 48 -0.92 -20.14 -11.09
C VAL A 48 -1.61 -21.05 -12.09
N GLU A 49 -2.42 -21.98 -11.59
CA GLU A 49 -3.26 -22.83 -12.44
C GLU A 49 -4.36 -21.97 -13.07
N ASN A 50 -4.20 -21.71 -14.36
CA ASN A 50 -4.99 -20.76 -15.12
C ASN A 50 -6.33 -21.40 -15.50
N ARG A 51 -7.36 -21.18 -14.68
CA ARG A 51 -8.75 -21.48 -15.08
C ARG A 51 -9.19 -20.38 -16.04
N GLY A 52 -9.08 -20.67 -17.33
CA GLY A 52 -9.49 -19.76 -18.39
C GLY A 52 -10.98 -19.46 -18.36
N ASP A 53 -11.31 -18.19 -18.14
CA ASP A 53 -12.51 -17.53 -18.64
C ASP A 53 -12.09 -16.36 -19.54
N THR A 54 -12.56 -16.40 -20.79
CA THR A 54 -12.14 -15.49 -21.85
C THR A 54 -12.80 -14.12 -21.71
N THR A 55 -12.13 -13.26 -20.96
CA THR A 55 -11.73 -11.90 -21.38
C THR A 55 -10.21 -11.98 -21.46
N GLU A 56 -9.52 -11.38 -22.44
CA GLU A 56 -8.05 -11.46 -22.49
C GLU A 56 -7.45 -10.85 -21.20
N ALA A 57 -7.25 -11.71 -20.20
CA ALA A 57 -6.81 -11.32 -18.89
C ALA A 57 -5.34 -10.99 -19.00
N MET A 58 -5.00 -9.75 -18.65
CA MET A 58 -3.61 -9.32 -18.59
C MET A 58 -2.82 -10.27 -17.70
N LEU A 59 -1.63 -10.65 -18.15
CA LEU A 59 -0.70 -11.39 -17.29
C LEU A 59 -0.39 -10.54 -16.04
N PRO A 60 -0.15 -11.13 -14.87
CA PRO A 60 0.15 -10.37 -13.66
C PRO A 60 1.29 -9.35 -13.85
N ALA A 61 2.33 -9.72 -14.59
CA ALA A 61 3.43 -8.83 -14.93
C ALA A 61 2.99 -7.61 -15.75
N GLN A 62 2.00 -7.75 -16.63
CA GLN A 62 1.46 -6.66 -17.43
C GLN A 62 0.62 -5.69 -16.58
N VAL A 63 -0.13 -6.20 -15.60
CA VAL A 63 -0.89 -5.36 -14.66
C VAL A 63 0.06 -4.48 -13.84
N VAL A 64 1.14 -5.07 -13.34
CA VAL A 64 2.19 -4.35 -12.60
C VAL A 64 2.88 -3.32 -13.50
N ALA A 65 3.25 -3.71 -14.72
CA ALA A 65 3.87 -2.79 -15.67
C ALA A 65 2.97 -1.59 -16.00
N ASP A 66 1.68 -1.81 -16.30
CA ASP A 66 0.73 -0.74 -16.57
C ASP A 66 0.57 0.19 -15.36
N LEU A 67 0.45 -0.36 -14.14
CA LEU A 67 0.41 0.44 -12.91
C LEU A 67 1.63 1.37 -12.80
N HIS A 68 2.84 0.84 -12.97
CA HIS A 68 4.07 1.64 -12.89
C HIS A 68 4.14 2.72 -13.98
N THR A 69 3.81 2.36 -15.22
CA THR A 69 3.77 3.32 -16.34
C THR A 69 2.83 4.47 -16.04
N ARG A 70 1.64 4.18 -15.52
CA ARG A 70 0.60 5.17 -15.22
C ARG A 70 0.99 6.08 -14.07
N LEU A 71 1.61 5.53 -13.02
CA LEU A 71 2.14 6.32 -11.91
C LEU A 71 3.20 7.32 -12.39
N ILE A 72 4.17 6.88 -13.18
CA ILE A 72 5.24 7.74 -13.70
C ILE A 72 4.66 8.86 -14.59
N ASP A 73 3.74 8.52 -15.48
CA ASP A 73 3.07 9.47 -16.37
C ASP A 73 2.29 10.55 -15.59
N VAL A 74 1.59 10.15 -14.54
CA VAL A 74 0.89 11.07 -13.62
C VAL A 74 1.87 11.98 -12.87
N MET A 75 3.01 11.46 -12.42
CA MET A 75 4.06 12.26 -11.76
C MET A 75 4.67 13.29 -12.72
N GLN A 76 4.94 12.91 -13.97
CA GLN A 76 5.48 13.81 -14.99
C GLN A 76 4.50 14.93 -15.36
N ARG A 77 3.20 14.61 -15.40
CA ARG A 77 2.12 15.55 -15.75
C ARG A 77 1.46 16.16 -14.51
N ALA A 78 2.06 16.06 -13.32
CA ALA A 78 1.39 16.41 -12.07
C ALA A 78 0.93 17.87 -12.00
N HIS A 79 1.71 18.80 -12.55
CA HIS A 79 1.38 20.22 -12.58
C HIS A 79 0.21 20.53 -13.53
N SER A 80 0.18 19.92 -14.71
CA SER A 80 -0.89 20.17 -15.70
C SER A 80 -2.20 19.48 -15.33
N LEU A 81 -2.14 18.32 -14.70
CA LEU A 81 -3.31 17.55 -14.30
C LEU A 81 -4.01 18.10 -13.04
N GLY A 82 -3.28 18.84 -12.19
CA GLY A 82 -3.79 19.25 -10.89
C GLY A 82 -4.17 18.05 -10.02
N TRP A 83 -4.93 18.26 -8.94
CA TRP A 83 -5.33 17.16 -8.07
C TRP A 83 -6.33 16.20 -8.73
N GLN A 84 -7.44 16.76 -9.21
CA GLN A 84 -8.57 16.00 -9.74
C GLN A 84 -8.15 15.14 -10.93
N GLY A 85 -7.34 15.68 -11.84
CA GLY A 85 -6.86 14.93 -13.01
C GLY A 85 -6.01 13.73 -12.60
N ARG A 86 -5.15 13.86 -11.57
CA ARG A 86 -4.36 12.72 -11.07
C ARG A 86 -5.26 11.63 -10.49
N TYR A 87 -6.25 12.01 -9.70
CA TYR A 87 -7.22 11.07 -9.13
C TYR A 87 -7.95 10.28 -10.23
N GLU A 88 -8.50 10.98 -11.22
CA GLU A 88 -9.24 10.36 -12.33
C GLU A 88 -8.34 9.47 -13.21
N HIS A 89 -7.08 9.87 -13.42
CA HIS A 89 -6.12 9.06 -14.17
C HIS A 89 -5.68 7.79 -13.42
N LEU A 90 -5.54 7.85 -12.10
CA LEU A 90 -5.05 6.73 -11.30
C LEU A 90 -6.15 5.74 -10.89
N GLN A 91 -7.37 6.22 -10.65
CA GLN A 91 -8.49 5.40 -10.20
C GLN A 91 -8.66 4.09 -11.00
N PRO A 92 -8.80 4.09 -12.35
CA PRO A 92 -9.11 2.87 -13.10
C PRO A 92 -7.97 1.84 -13.14
N VAL A 93 -6.73 2.30 -12.94
CA VAL A 93 -5.54 1.46 -12.93
C VAL A 93 -5.37 0.82 -11.55
N LEU A 94 -5.55 1.62 -10.49
CA LEU A 94 -5.50 1.16 -9.11
C LEU A 94 -6.62 0.17 -8.78
N THR A 95 -7.86 0.41 -9.24
CA THR A 95 -8.98 -0.52 -9.02
C THR A 95 -8.80 -1.86 -9.72
N ARG A 96 -7.94 -1.92 -10.75
CA ARG A 96 -7.63 -3.15 -11.48
C ARG A 96 -6.44 -3.88 -10.85
N ALA A 97 -5.44 -3.14 -10.40
CA ALA A 97 -4.23 -3.70 -9.80
C ALA A 97 -4.44 -4.17 -8.35
N TYR A 98 -5.34 -3.53 -7.60
CA TYR A 98 -5.54 -3.80 -6.18
C TYR A 98 -6.94 -4.32 -5.86
N SER A 99 -7.01 -5.41 -5.09
CA SER A 99 -8.25 -5.85 -4.45
C SER A 99 -8.48 -5.02 -3.19
N PHE A 100 -9.14 -3.86 -3.34
CA PHE A 100 -9.44 -2.97 -2.21
C PHE A 100 -10.31 -3.63 -1.14
N ALA A 101 -11.20 -4.55 -1.53
CA ALA A 101 -12.04 -5.28 -0.59
C ALA A 101 -11.20 -6.19 0.33
N ASP A 102 -10.25 -6.93 -0.24
CA ASP A 102 -9.36 -7.78 0.55
C ASP A 102 -8.40 -6.97 1.40
N MET A 103 -7.84 -5.90 0.85
CA MET A 103 -6.94 -5.01 1.58
C MET A 103 -7.66 -4.37 2.77
N ALA A 104 -8.87 -3.83 2.56
CA ALA A 104 -9.67 -3.23 3.63
C ALA A 104 -10.05 -4.26 4.70
N ARG A 105 -10.40 -5.50 4.29
CA ARG A 105 -10.65 -6.61 5.23
C ARG A 105 -9.42 -6.95 6.07
N ILE A 106 -8.26 -7.08 5.43
CA ILE A 106 -7.00 -7.37 6.12
C ILE A 106 -6.65 -6.23 7.09
N ALA A 107 -6.81 -4.98 6.67
CA ALA A 107 -6.56 -3.80 7.50
C ALA A 107 -7.52 -3.69 8.70
N ALA A 108 -8.81 -4.03 8.51
CA ALA A 108 -9.81 -4.05 9.58
C ALA A 108 -9.62 -5.21 10.56
N GLY A 109 -8.90 -6.27 10.16
CA GLY A 109 -8.55 -7.41 11.01
C GLY A 109 -9.77 -8.10 11.62
N SER A 110 -9.72 -8.34 12.94
CA SER A 110 -10.77 -9.07 13.67
C SER A 110 -12.13 -8.35 13.66
N HIS A 111 -12.14 -7.02 13.51
CA HIS A 111 -13.35 -6.21 13.58
C HIS A 111 -14.23 -6.39 12.35
N TRP A 112 -13.66 -6.82 11.23
CA TRP A 112 -14.39 -7.08 9.98
C TRP A 112 -15.57 -8.04 10.16
N LYS A 113 -15.43 -9.04 11.06
CA LYS A 113 -16.49 -10.02 11.33
C LYS A 113 -17.70 -9.43 12.04
N THR A 114 -17.53 -8.29 12.73
CA THR A 114 -18.60 -7.62 13.48
C THR A 114 -19.34 -6.56 12.68
N PHE A 115 -18.83 -6.20 11.50
CA PHE A 115 -19.45 -5.19 10.65
C PHE A 115 -20.66 -5.73 9.91
N THR A 116 -21.68 -4.88 9.75
CA THR A 116 -22.77 -5.12 8.79
C THR A 116 -22.24 -5.02 7.36
N GLU A 117 -23.00 -5.50 6.38
CA GLU A 117 -22.60 -5.41 4.98
C GLU A 117 -22.47 -3.94 4.51
N GLU A 118 -23.33 -3.05 5.01
CA GLU A 118 -23.24 -1.62 4.72
C GLU A 118 -21.96 -1.00 5.30
N GLN A 119 -21.57 -1.41 6.51
CA GLN A 119 -20.32 -0.95 7.13
C GLN A 119 -19.09 -1.48 6.38
N LYS A 120 -19.10 -2.74 5.95
CA LYS A 120 -18.04 -3.30 5.11
C LYS A 120 -17.91 -2.52 3.81
N ALA A 121 -19.03 -2.26 3.12
CA ALA A 121 -19.04 -1.49 1.88
C ALA A 121 -18.48 -0.07 2.09
N SER A 122 -18.91 0.62 3.16
CA SER A 122 -18.44 1.96 3.49
C SER A 122 -16.94 2.01 3.80
N VAL A 123 -16.42 1.01 4.52
CA VAL A 123 -14.98 0.90 4.81
C VAL A 123 -14.18 0.66 3.52
N VAL A 124 -14.65 -0.24 2.63
CA VAL A 124 -13.99 -0.50 1.35
C VAL A 124 -13.98 0.74 0.47
N GLU A 125 -15.10 1.47 0.40
CA GLU A 125 -15.20 2.72 -0.35
C GLU A 125 -14.23 3.77 0.19
N ALA A 126 -14.24 4.01 1.50
CA ALA A 126 -13.35 4.98 2.15
C ALA A 126 -11.88 4.62 1.95
N PHE A 127 -11.53 3.34 2.12
CA PHE A 127 -10.18 2.83 1.90
C PHE A 127 -9.73 3.03 0.45
N SER A 128 -10.58 2.64 -0.52
CA SER A 128 -10.29 2.81 -1.96
C SER A 128 -10.05 4.28 -2.30
N ARG A 129 -10.93 5.17 -1.84
CA ARG A 129 -10.82 6.62 -2.11
C ARG A 129 -9.56 7.23 -1.51
N MET A 130 -9.21 6.85 -0.28
CA MET A 130 -7.98 7.29 0.38
C MET A 130 -6.75 6.80 -0.39
N SER A 131 -6.72 5.53 -0.81
CA SER A 131 -5.59 4.95 -1.53
C SER A 131 -5.36 5.58 -2.91
N VAL A 132 -6.43 5.95 -3.63
CA VAL A 132 -6.30 6.65 -4.94
C VAL A 132 -5.86 8.11 -4.77
N ALA A 133 -6.15 8.70 -3.62
CA ALA A 133 -5.91 10.11 -3.33
C ALA A 133 -4.55 10.41 -2.67
N THR A 134 -3.67 9.43 -2.43
CA THR A 134 -2.35 9.70 -1.83
C THR A 134 -1.34 10.13 -2.89
#